data_AF-B3VCF8-F1
#
_entry.id   AF-B3VCF8-F1
#
_cell.length_a   1.000
_cell.length_b   1.000
_cell.length_c   1.000
_cell.angle_alpha   90.00
_cell.angle_beta   90.00
_cell.angle_gamma   90.00
#
_symmetry.space_group_name_H-M   'P 1'
#
loop_
_entity.id
_entity.type
_entity.pdbx_description
1 polymer ?
#
loop_
_entity_poly.entity_id
_entity_poly.type
_entity_poly.pdbx_seq_one_letter_code
_entity_poly.pdbx_strand_id
1 'polypeptide(L)'
;MAASSNSSLSGSSVSSDCGLNVHKQCSKHVPNDCQPDLKRIKKVYCCDLTTLVKAHNTQRPMVVDICIREIEARGLKSEGLYRVSGFTEHIEDVKMAFDRGLL
;
A
#
# COMPACT_ATOMS: atom_id res chain seq x y z
N MET A 1 -31.55 -6.26 -23.40
CA MET A 1 -30.75 -5.87 -24.58
C MET A 1 -29.63 -4.99 -24.08
N ALA A 2 -28.39 -5.41 -24.33
CA ALA A 2 -27.19 -4.75 -23.87
C ALA A 2 -27.08 -3.33 -24.43
N ALA A 3 -26.70 -2.37 -23.59
CA ALA A 3 -26.16 -1.10 -24.04
C ALA A 3 -24.69 -1.05 -23.61
N SER A 4 -23.83 -1.35 -24.59
CA SER A 4 -22.41 -1.05 -24.54
C SER A 4 -22.21 0.46 -24.53
N SER A 5 -21.43 0.99 -23.59
CA SER A 5 -20.86 2.33 -23.70
C SER A 5 -19.51 2.39 -23.00
N ASN A 6 -18.44 2.32 -23.79
CA ASN A 6 -17.10 2.80 -23.43
C ASN A 6 -17.12 4.34 -23.47
N SER A 7 -16.69 5.01 -22.40
CA SER A 7 -15.74 6.15 -22.41
C SER A 7 -15.74 6.90 -21.07
N SER A 8 -14.61 6.78 -20.37
CA SER A 8 -13.81 7.88 -19.79
C SER A 8 -14.55 9.01 -19.07
N LEU A 9 -14.50 9.00 -17.72
CA LEU A 9 -14.42 10.14 -16.78
C LEU A 9 -14.67 9.61 -15.36
N SER A 10 -13.75 8.80 -14.82
CA SER A 10 -13.90 8.18 -13.49
C SER A 10 -13.50 9.14 -12.39
N GLY A 11 -14.45 9.95 -11.91
CA GLY A 11 -14.27 10.67 -10.65
C GLY A 11 -14.12 9.67 -9.49
N SER A 12 -13.01 9.74 -8.77
CA SER A 12 -12.78 8.99 -7.53
C SER A 12 -13.49 9.69 -6.37
N SER A 13 -14.23 8.94 -5.56
CA SER A 13 -14.80 9.41 -4.30
C SER A 13 -13.93 8.92 -3.14
N VAL A 14 -13.50 9.86 -2.29
CA VAL A 14 -12.79 9.57 -1.04
C VAL A 14 -13.76 9.71 0.14
N SER A 15 -13.85 8.68 0.98
CA SER A 15 -14.70 8.74 2.18
C SER A 15 -14.00 9.52 3.29
N SER A 16 -14.63 10.61 3.75
CA SER A 16 -14.14 11.46 4.82
C SER A 16 -14.15 10.81 6.21
N ASP A 17 -14.58 9.54 6.35
CA ASP A 17 -14.70 8.82 7.64
C ASP A 17 -13.63 7.73 7.85
N CYS A 18 -13.23 6.99 6.80
CA CYS A 18 -12.15 5.99 6.85
C CYS A 18 -11.06 6.16 5.77
N GLY A 19 -11.11 7.21 4.94
CA GLY A 19 -10.06 7.48 3.95
C GLY A 19 -10.02 6.48 2.80
N LEU A 20 -11.10 5.69 2.64
CA LEU A 20 -11.25 4.75 1.54
C LEU A 20 -11.41 5.52 0.21
N ASN A 21 -10.59 5.14 -0.78
CA ASN A 21 -10.63 5.71 -2.12
C ASN A 21 -11.22 4.68 -3.09
N VAL A 22 -12.36 4.99 -3.68
CA VAL A 22 -13.05 4.12 -4.65
C VAL A 22 -13.62 4.94 -5.79
N HIS A 23 -13.88 4.32 -6.94
CA HIS A 23 -14.64 5.00 -7.99
C HIS A 23 -16.05 5.34 -7.50
N LYS A 24 -16.59 6.47 -7.94
CA LYS A 24 -17.96 6.90 -7.61
C LYS A 24 -19.01 5.82 -7.89
N GLN A 25 -18.87 5.10 -9.01
CA GLN A 25 -19.78 4.01 -9.39
C GLN A 25 -19.59 2.74 -8.53
N CYS A 26 -18.39 2.52 -8.00
CA CYS A 26 -18.07 1.37 -7.16
C CYS A 26 -18.51 1.59 -5.70
N SER A 27 -18.66 2.85 -5.25
CA SER A 27 -19.04 3.17 -3.87
C SER A 27 -20.35 2.50 -3.41
N LYS A 28 -21.30 2.25 -4.32
CA LYS A 28 -22.58 1.58 -4.01
C LYS A 28 -22.44 0.07 -3.74
N HIS A 29 -21.30 -0.51 -4.09
CA HIS A 29 -21.00 -1.94 -3.88
C HIS A 29 -20.04 -2.17 -2.70
N VAL A 30 -19.53 -1.09 -2.11
CA VAL A 30 -18.67 -1.18 -0.92
C VAL A 30 -19.57 -1.48 0.30
N PRO A 31 -19.29 -2.54 1.07
CA PRO A 31 -20.02 -2.80 2.30
C PRO A 31 -19.83 -1.67 3.33
N ASN A 32 -20.75 -1.55 4.29
CA ASN A 32 -20.70 -0.52 5.33
C ASN A 32 -19.79 -0.94 6.51
N ASP A 33 -18.53 -1.27 6.24
CA ASP A 33 -17.53 -1.76 7.20
C ASP A 33 -16.42 -0.73 7.48
N CYS A 34 -16.72 0.55 7.29
CA CYS A 34 -15.79 1.66 7.44
C CYS A 34 -15.20 1.72 8.86
N GLN A 35 -13.89 1.47 8.98
CA GLN A 35 -13.15 1.61 10.23
C GLN A 35 -12.34 2.92 10.24
N PRO A 36 -12.70 3.90 11.08
CA PRO A 36 -12.10 5.23 11.05
C PRO A 36 -10.64 5.26 11.49
N ASP A 37 -10.19 4.30 12.30
CA ASP A 37 -8.79 4.20 12.77
C ASP A 37 -7.79 4.03 11.61
N LEU A 38 -8.22 3.45 10.49
CA LEU A 38 -7.39 3.26 9.30
C LEU A 38 -7.03 4.58 8.60
N LYS A 39 -7.74 5.69 8.88
CA LYS A 39 -7.41 7.03 8.32
C LYS A 39 -6.03 7.54 8.69
N ARG A 40 -5.58 7.22 9.90
CA ARG A 40 -4.31 7.75 10.43
C ARG A 40 -3.11 7.00 9.87
N ILE A 41 -3.34 5.88 9.20
CA ILE A 41 -2.31 5.04 8.62
C ILE A 41 -1.87 5.68 7.29
N LYS A 42 -0.66 6.24 7.27
CA LYS A 42 -0.02 6.72 6.04
C LYS A 42 0.45 5.49 5.26
N LYS A 43 -0.38 5.00 4.34
CA LYS A 43 -0.04 3.86 3.50
C LYS A 43 1.26 4.13 2.71
N VAL A 44 2.29 3.34 2.99
CA VAL A 44 3.55 3.28 2.25
C VAL A 44 3.39 2.29 1.09
N TYR A 45 2.78 1.14 1.37
CA TYR A 45 2.49 0.12 0.36
C TYR A 45 1.23 0.45 -0.43
N CYS A 46 1.17 -0.08 -1.66
CA CYS A 46 0.06 0.10 -2.59
C CYS A 46 -0.22 1.57 -2.97
N CYS A 47 0.71 2.49 -2.69
CA CYS A 47 0.70 3.86 -3.18
C CYS A 47 1.55 3.98 -4.46
N ASP A 48 1.22 4.96 -5.31
CA ASP A 48 2.06 5.30 -6.46
C ASP A 48 3.46 5.74 -5.99
N LEU A 49 4.49 5.20 -6.63
CA LEU A 49 5.89 5.44 -6.28
C LEU A 49 6.24 6.93 -6.31
N THR A 50 5.84 7.64 -7.38
CA THR A 50 6.15 9.06 -7.54
C THR A 50 5.48 9.90 -6.47
N THR A 51 4.24 9.57 -6.14
CA THR A 51 3.44 10.22 -5.10
C THR A 51 4.08 10.04 -3.74
N LEU A 52 4.48 8.81 -3.40
CA LEU A 52 5.12 8.49 -2.13
C LEU A 52 6.44 9.25 -1.96
N VAL A 53 7.31 9.19 -2.97
CA VAL A 53 8.63 9.83 -2.94
C VAL A 53 8.51 11.36 -2.85
N LYS A 54 7.57 11.97 -3.59
CA LYS A 54 7.29 13.41 -3.49
C LYS A 54 6.70 13.80 -2.14
N ALA A 55 5.76 13.03 -1.60
CA ALA A 55 5.13 13.31 -0.32
C ALA A 55 6.12 13.26 0.85
N HIS A 56 7.14 12.39 0.75
CA HIS A 56 8.19 12.25 1.76
C HIS A 56 9.46 13.07 1.47
N ASN A 57 9.53 13.76 0.34
CA ASN A 57 10.70 14.52 -0.11
C ASN A 57 12.00 13.68 -0.09
N THR A 58 11.93 12.45 -0.59
CA THR A 58 13.08 11.54 -0.71
C THR A 58 13.42 11.30 -2.18
N GLN A 59 14.49 10.54 -2.45
CA GLN A 59 14.81 10.07 -3.82
C GLN A 59 14.29 8.65 -4.09
N ARG A 60 13.93 7.93 -3.02
CA ARG A 60 13.46 6.54 -3.03
C ARG A 60 12.60 6.27 -1.79
N PRO A 61 11.71 5.28 -1.83
CA PRO A 61 10.89 4.93 -0.67
C PRO A 61 11.73 4.43 0.51
N MET A 62 11.37 4.83 1.72
CA MET A 62 11.99 4.36 2.97
C MET A 62 12.01 2.83 3.09
N VAL A 63 10.97 2.15 2.59
CA VAL A 63 10.90 0.67 2.58
C VAL A 63 12.05 0.04 1.81
N VAL A 64 12.50 0.66 0.71
CA VAL A 64 13.61 0.14 -0.10
C VAL A 64 14.92 0.25 0.68
N ASP A 65 15.19 1.40 1.28
CA ASP A 65 16.42 1.63 2.04
C ASP A 65 16.51 0.75 3.28
N ILE A 66 15.43 0.66 4.05
CA ILE A 66 15.40 -0.11 5.29
C ILE A 66 15.55 -1.61 4.99
N CYS A 67 14.80 -2.15 4.03
CA CYS A 67 14.89 -3.57 3.69
C CYS A 67 16.26 -3.95 3.12
N ILE A 68 16.84 -3.14 2.22
CA ILE A 68 18.18 -3.41 1.67
C ILE A 68 19.21 -3.39 2.78
N ARG A 69 19.20 -2.37 3.65
CA ARG A 69 20.13 -2.26 4.77
C ARG A 69 20.08 -3.48 5.70
N GLU A 70 18.88 -3.96 6.03
CA GLU A 70 18.72 -5.16 6.88
C GLU A 70 19.19 -6.44 6.19
N ILE A 71 18.94 -6.58 4.89
CA ILE A 71 19.43 -7.73 4.10
C ILE A 71 20.96 -7.70 4.00
N GLU A 72 21.56 -6.54 3.80
CA GLU A 72 23.02 -6.38 3.77
C GLU A 72 23.65 -6.69 5.12
N ALA A 73 23.01 -6.29 6.23
CA ALA A 73 23.51 -6.50 7.58
C ALA A 73 23.52 -7.97 8.02
N ARG A 74 22.51 -8.76 7.65
CA ARG A 74 22.35 -10.16 8.15
C ARG A 74 22.01 -11.22 7.10
N GLY A 75 21.53 -10.83 5.92
CA GLY A 75 20.95 -11.73 4.92
C GLY A 75 21.91 -12.20 3.82
N LEU A 76 23.02 -11.51 3.58
CA LEU A 76 23.89 -11.77 2.40
C LEU A 76 24.48 -13.18 2.34
N LYS A 77 24.66 -13.84 3.49
CA LYS A 77 25.20 -15.21 3.57
C LYS A 77 24.10 -16.28 3.65
N SER A 78 22.83 -15.89 3.62
CA SER A 78 21.71 -16.83 3.65
C SER A 78 21.61 -17.57 2.33
N GLU A 79 21.58 -18.90 2.37
CA GLU A 79 21.37 -19.71 1.18
C GLU A 79 20.00 -19.42 0.56
N GLY A 80 19.96 -19.23 -0.76
CA GLY A 80 18.71 -19.00 -1.48
C GLY A 80 18.05 -17.65 -1.17
N LEU A 81 18.82 -16.62 -0.81
CA LEU A 81 18.32 -15.25 -0.65
C LEU A 81 17.46 -14.83 -1.86
N TYR A 82 16.29 -14.24 -1.60
CA TYR A 82 15.23 -13.91 -2.57
C TYR A 82 14.54 -15.09 -3.28
N ARG A 83 15.06 -16.34 -3.17
CA ARG A 83 14.43 -17.54 -3.72
C ARG A 83 13.56 -18.25 -2.68
N VAL A 84 14.03 -18.35 -1.44
CA VAL A 84 13.29 -19.01 -0.35
C VAL A 84 12.30 -18.01 0.26
N SER A 85 11.02 -18.36 0.22
CA SER A 85 9.96 -17.54 0.78
C SER A 85 9.91 -17.66 2.31
N GLY A 86 9.70 -16.53 2.99
CA GLY A 86 9.32 -16.50 4.40
C GLY A 86 7.84 -16.84 4.60
N PHE A 87 7.41 -16.84 5.87
CA PHE A 87 6.00 -16.99 6.21
C PHE A 87 5.19 -15.77 5.76
N THR A 88 4.11 -16.01 5.01
CA THR A 88 3.25 -14.95 4.48
C THR A 88 2.71 -14.03 5.57
N GLU A 89 2.32 -14.59 6.72
CA GLU A 89 1.85 -13.82 7.88
C GLU A 89 2.89 -12.79 8.34
N HIS A 90 4.13 -13.21 8.53
CA HIS A 90 5.21 -12.31 8.93
C HIS A 90 5.53 -11.24 7.87
N ILE A 91 5.34 -11.54 6.58
CA ILE A 91 5.53 -10.55 5.51
C ILE A 91 4.45 -9.45 5.61
N GLU A 92 3.20 -9.83 5.85
CA GLU A 92 2.12 -8.85 6.05
C GLU A 92 2.33 -8.03 7.32
N ASP A 93 2.84 -8.61 8.41
CA ASP A 93 3.18 -7.87 9.62
C ASP A 93 4.25 -6.80 9.35
N VAL A 94 5.32 -7.14 8.61
CA VAL A 94 6.37 -6.18 8.23
C VAL A 94 5.81 -5.04 7.38
N LYS A 95 4.97 -5.37 6.40
CA LYS A 95 4.28 -4.39 5.56
C LYS A 95 3.38 -3.46 6.38
N MET A 96 2.60 -4.02 7.32
CA MET A 96 1.77 -3.25 8.23
C MET A 96 2.61 -2.34 9.14
N ALA A 97 3.79 -2.79 9.56
CA ALA A 97 4.69 -1.97 10.35
C ALA A 97 5.18 -0.74 9.57
N PHE A 98 5.52 -0.88 8.29
CA PHE A 98 5.84 0.27 7.43
C PHE A 98 4.65 1.22 7.25
N ASP A 99 3.46 0.71 6.94
CA ASP A 99 2.25 1.53 6.76
C ASP A 99 1.87 2.30 8.04
N ARG A 100 2.17 1.73 9.21
CA ARG A 100 1.95 2.36 10.52
C ARG A 100 3.10 3.27 10.98
N GLY A 101 4.21 3.31 10.25
CA GLY A 101 5.41 4.08 10.63
C GLY A 101 6.10 3.55 11.88
N LEU A 102 6.09 2.23 12.08
CA LEU A 102 6.74 1.54 13.19
C LEU A 102 8.18 1.07 12.87
N LEU A 103 8.65 1.31 11.63
CA LEU A 103 9.97 0.96 11.11
C LEU A 103 10.68 2.18 10.53
#